data_AF-A0A1C7D4W1-F1
#
_entry.id   AF-A0A1C7D4W1-F1
#
_cell.length_a   1.000
_cell.length_b   1.000
_cell.length_c   1.000
_cell.angle_alpha   90.00
_cell.angle_beta   90.00
_cell.angle_gamma   90.00
#
_symmetry.space_group_name_H-M   'P 1'
#
loop_
_entity.id
_entity.type
_entity.pdbx_description
1 polymer ?
#
loop_
_entity_poly.entity_id
_entity_poly.type
_entity_poly.pdbx_seq_one_letter_code
_entity_poly.pdbx_strand_id
1 'polypeptide(L)'
;MGLRRPLLWLLLALPGGWIFGRWGLTPDTYGYGNAVADSGDWAAWLLMAAMAVTPLRLMTGRAAWTGWLLKRRRDLGVASFAYAALHLGIYLWRKGPGGYWIDEFWEPWLLAGWAGFALFVPLAITSNDASMKALKRGWKRLHRLVYPAAVLVFSHWIMSAFNPLVAWINAGILLAIELARVVLQARARSKA
;
A
#
# COMPACT_ATOMS: atom_id res chain seq x y z
N MET A 1 19.86 -10.44 12.52
CA MET A 1 18.66 -10.66 13.36
C MET A 1 17.53 -9.83 12.79
N GLY A 2 16.38 -10.42 12.48
CA GLY A 2 15.20 -9.68 12.01
C GLY A 2 14.21 -9.43 13.14
N LEU A 3 13.41 -8.37 13.04
CA LEU A 3 12.43 -7.99 14.05
C LEU A 3 11.40 -9.13 14.26
N ARG A 4 10.97 -9.36 15.50
CA ARG A 4 9.91 -10.34 15.78
C ARG A 4 8.59 -9.85 15.17
N ARG A 5 7.68 -10.76 14.80
CA ARG A 5 6.40 -10.40 14.15
C ARG A 5 5.59 -9.36 14.95
N PRO A 6 5.41 -9.49 16.28
CA PRO A 6 4.64 -8.50 17.04
C PRO A 6 5.29 -7.12 17.05
N LEU A 7 6.62 -7.07 17.18
CA LEU A 7 7.38 -5.82 17.13
C LEU A 7 7.27 -5.14 15.75
N LEU A 8 7.22 -5.91 14.67
CA LEU A 8 6.97 -5.36 13.34
C LEU A 8 5.59 -4.72 13.27
N TRP A 9 4.56 -5.37 13.80
CA TRP A 9 3.22 -4.80 13.82
C TRP A 9 3.11 -3.55 14.69
N LEU A 10 3.81 -3.49 15.83
CA LEU A 10 3.90 -2.26 16.61
C LEU A 10 4.53 -1.13 15.80
N LEU A 11 5.65 -1.41 15.11
CA LEU A 11 6.31 -0.42 14.24
C LEU A 11 5.40 0.03 13.09
N LEU A 12 4.69 -0.90 12.45
CA LEU A 12 3.75 -0.58 11.37
C LEU A 12 2.52 0.18 11.87
N ALA A 13 2.17 0.09 13.15
CA ALA A 13 1.06 0.81 13.76
C ALA A 13 1.44 2.21 14.27
N LEU A 14 2.74 2.52 14.42
CA LEU A 14 3.19 3.82 14.93
C LEU A 14 2.61 5.01 14.15
N PRO A 15 2.59 5.00 12.80
CA PRO A 15 1.99 6.09 12.05
C PRO A 15 0.49 6.26 12.31
N GLY A 16 -0.25 5.17 12.41
CA GLY A 16 -1.66 5.18 12.80
C GLY A 16 -1.83 5.81 14.18
N GLY A 17 -1.01 5.41 15.14
CA GLY A 17 -0.98 6.02 16.48
C GLY A 17 -0.71 7.53 16.43
N TRP A 18 0.20 7.97 15.56
CA TRP A 18 0.45 9.40 15.33
C TRP A 18 -0.77 10.13 14.76
N ILE A 19 -1.40 9.58 13.72
CA ILE A 19 -2.61 10.14 13.09
C ILE A 19 -3.72 10.28 14.14
N PHE A 20 -4.02 9.20 14.89
CA PHE A 20 -5.05 9.22 15.94
C PHE A 20 -4.71 10.20 17.08
N GLY A 21 -3.44 10.24 17.50
CA GLY A 21 -2.98 11.17 18.52
C GLY A 21 -3.14 12.63 18.10
N ARG A 22 -2.71 12.98 16.89
CA ARG A 22 -2.85 14.35 16.34
C ARG A 22 -4.31 14.73 16.11
N TRP A 23 -5.14 13.79 15.66
CA TRP A 23 -6.57 13.99 15.51
C TRP A 23 -7.25 14.33 16.84
N GLY A 24 -6.93 13.59 17.91
CA GLY A 24 -7.53 13.80 19.22
C GLY A 24 -6.96 15.00 19.99
N LEU A 25 -5.65 15.23 19.92
CA LEU A 25 -4.96 16.25 20.72
C LEU A 25 -4.92 17.63 20.05
N THR A 26 -4.94 17.67 18.72
CA THR A 26 -4.78 18.91 17.94
C THR A 26 -5.80 19.01 16.80
N PRO A 27 -7.11 18.83 17.05
CA PRO A 27 -8.13 18.74 16.01
C PRO A 27 -8.18 20.00 15.12
N ASP A 28 -7.98 21.20 15.68
CA ASP A 28 -8.08 22.47 14.96
C ASP A 28 -6.95 22.68 13.94
N THR A 29 -5.78 22.08 14.16
CA THR A 29 -4.61 22.25 13.28
C THR A 29 -4.36 21.03 12.40
N TYR A 30 -4.64 19.82 12.90
CA TYR A 30 -4.47 18.59 12.14
C TYR A 30 -5.66 18.38 11.20
N GLY A 31 -6.87 18.30 11.75
CA GLY A 31 -8.12 18.24 10.99
C GLY A 31 -8.21 17.13 9.92
N TYR A 32 -9.28 17.21 9.12
CA TYR A 32 -9.59 16.26 8.06
C TYR A 32 -8.50 16.15 6.99
N GLY A 33 -8.00 17.30 6.50
CA GLY A 33 -7.07 17.34 5.37
C GLY A 33 -5.75 16.61 5.63
N ASN A 34 -5.15 16.79 6.82
CA ASN A 34 -3.90 16.10 7.14
C ASN A 34 -4.13 14.62 7.45
N ALA A 35 -5.23 14.26 8.11
CA ALA A 35 -5.53 12.87 8.41
C ALA A 35 -5.77 12.02 7.14
N VAL A 36 -6.51 12.57 6.16
CA VAL A 36 -6.75 11.89 4.89
C VAL A 36 -5.46 11.82 4.05
N ALA A 37 -4.63 12.86 4.06
CA ALA A 37 -3.32 12.86 3.39
C ALA A 37 -2.37 11.83 4.01
N ASP A 38 -2.12 11.90 5.32
CA ASP A 38 -1.18 11.02 6.01
C ASP A 38 -1.57 9.54 5.87
N SER A 39 -2.86 9.22 6.07
CA SER A 39 -3.34 7.83 5.92
C SER A 39 -3.18 7.30 4.49
N GLY A 40 -3.36 8.15 3.48
CA GLY A 40 -3.12 7.81 2.07
C GLY A 40 -1.64 7.59 1.76
N ASP A 41 -0.78 8.49 2.23
CA ASP A 41 0.68 8.42 2.06
C ASP A 41 1.24 7.13 2.68
N TRP A 42 0.84 6.81 3.92
CA TRP A 42 1.26 5.57 4.59
C TRP A 42 0.76 4.31 3.88
N ALA A 43 -0.45 4.33 3.34
CA ALA A 43 -0.96 3.23 2.52
C ALA A 43 -0.07 2.98 1.30
N ALA A 44 0.26 4.05 0.55
CA ALA A 44 1.05 3.98 -0.67
C ALA A 44 2.53 3.62 -0.40
N TRP A 45 3.15 4.20 0.63
CA TRP A 45 4.52 3.86 1.02
C TRP A 45 4.67 2.41 1.45
N LEU A 46 3.73 1.86 2.21
CA LEU A 46 3.76 0.46 2.62
C LEU A 46 3.53 -0.50 1.44
N LEU A 47 2.68 -0.13 0.48
CA LEU A 47 2.52 -0.87 -0.77
C LEU A 47 3.82 -0.91 -1.55
N MET A 48 4.45 0.25 -1.73
CA MET A 48 5.74 0.39 -2.41
C MET A 48 6.82 -0.44 -1.71
N ALA A 49 6.90 -0.38 -0.38
CA ALA A 49 7.81 -1.19 0.41
C ALA A 49 7.58 -2.70 0.19
N ALA A 50 6.32 -3.16 0.16
CA ALA A 50 5.97 -4.55 -0.11
C ALA A 50 6.37 -5.01 -1.54
N MET A 51 6.31 -4.11 -2.51
CA MET A 51 6.72 -4.36 -3.90
C MET A 51 8.26 -4.37 -4.05
N ALA A 52 8.96 -3.50 -3.32
CA ALA A 52 10.43 -3.42 -3.29
C ALA A 52 11.12 -4.68 -2.75
N VAL A 53 10.44 -5.47 -1.91
CA VAL A 53 11.03 -6.68 -1.31
C VAL A 53 11.61 -7.65 -2.35
N THR A 54 10.95 -7.82 -3.50
CA THR A 54 11.41 -8.76 -4.53
C THR A 54 12.69 -8.31 -5.24
N PRO A 55 12.77 -7.12 -5.86
CA PRO A 55 14.03 -6.66 -6.46
C PRO A 55 15.17 -6.58 -5.44
N LEU A 56 14.91 -6.12 -4.20
CA LEU A 56 15.92 -6.11 -3.14
C LEU A 56 16.50 -7.49 -2.84
N ARG A 57 15.64 -8.52 -2.81
CA ARG A 57 16.08 -9.91 -2.63
C ARG A 57 16.93 -10.41 -3.79
N LEU A 58 16.62 -10.00 -5.02
CA LEU A 58 17.38 -10.38 -6.21
C LEU A 58 18.76 -9.70 -6.27
N MET A 59 18.87 -8.44 -5.83
CA MET A 59 20.14 -7.69 -5.81
C MET A 59 21.10 -8.18 -4.72
N THR A 60 20.57 -8.47 -3.53
CA THR A 60 21.38 -8.78 -2.34
C THR A 60 21.60 -10.29 -2.13
N GLY A 61 21.03 -11.11 -3.00
CA GLY A 61 21.13 -12.57 -2.94
C GLY A 61 20.59 -13.15 -1.64
N ARG A 62 21.39 -13.97 -0.94
CA ARG A 62 20.96 -14.73 0.25
C ARG A 62 21.12 -13.99 1.58
N ALA A 63 21.32 -12.67 1.57
CA ALA A 63 21.42 -11.89 2.81
C ALA A 63 20.28 -12.20 3.80
N ALA A 64 20.61 -12.37 5.08
CA ALA A 64 19.65 -12.83 6.09
C ALA A 64 18.48 -11.84 6.28
N TRP A 65 18.74 -10.53 6.16
CA TRP A 65 17.74 -9.48 6.32
C TRP A 65 16.71 -9.45 5.16
N THR A 66 17.13 -9.68 3.90
CA THR A 66 16.19 -9.79 2.78
C THR A 66 15.37 -11.07 2.82
N GLY A 67 15.94 -12.15 3.38
CA GLY A 67 15.19 -13.38 3.65
C GLY A 67 14.09 -13.16 4.70
N TRP A 68 14.39 -12.37 5.74
CA TRP A 68 13.40 -11.96 6.74
C TRP A 68 12.33 -11.05 6.13
N LEU A 69 12.69 -10.04 5.34
CA LEU A 69 11.73 -9.17 4.64
C LEU A 69 10.81 -9.96 3.71
N LEU A 70 11.34 -10.93 2.97
CA LEU A 70 10.53 -11.77 2.08
C LEU A 70 9.44 -12.53 2.83
N LYS A 71 9.74 -13.03 4.03
CA LYS A 71 8.73 -13.67 4.92
C LYS A 71 7.69 -12.68 5.45
N ARG A 72 8.05 -11.39 5.55
CA ARG A 72 7.21 -10.30 6.08
C ARG A 72 6.52 -9.46 5.01
N ARG A 73 6.76 -9.73 3.72
CA ARG A 73 6.14 -9.02 2.60
C ARG A 73 4.62 -8.95 2.71
N ARG A 74 3.98 -10.03 3.19
CA ARG A 74 2.53 -10.08 3.38
C ARG A 74 2.06 -9.18 4.54
N ASP A 75 2.82 -9.12 5.63
CA ASP A 75 2.52 -8.24 6.76
C ASP A 75 2.55 -6.76 6.28
N LEU A 76 3.50 -6.37 5.42
CA LEU A 76 3.54 -5.03 4.79
C LEU A 76 2.31 -4.74 3.91
N GLY A 77 1.91 -5.71 3.08
CA GLY A 77 0.73 -5.56 2.22
C GLY A 77 -0.58 -5.43 3.00
N VAL A 78 -0.73 -6.18 4.10
CA VAL A 78 -1.91 -6.07 4.98
C VAL A 78 -1.91 -4.74 5.73
N ALA A 79 -0.75 -4.27 6.20
CA ALA A 79 -0.64 -2.96 6.81
C ALA A 79 -1.00 -1.84 5.82
N SER A 80 -0.48 -1.91 4.58
CA SER A 80 -0.86 -0.98 3.50
C SER A 80 -2.37 -0.94 3.28
N PHE A 81 -3.04 -2.10 3.23
CA PHE A 81 -4.50 -2.16 3.13
C PHE A 81 -5.20 -1.56 4.35
N ALA A 82 -4.70 -1.79 5.57
CA ALA A 82 -5.28 -1.21 6.78
C ALA A 82 -5.24 0.32 6.75
N TYR A 83 -4.13 0.92 6.29
CA TYR A 83 -4.05 2.37 6.07
C TYR A 83 -4.95 2.84 4.93
N ALA A 84 -5.08 2.08 3.84
CA ALA A 84 -6.03 2.40 2.77
C ALA A 84 -7.48 2.38 3.25
N ALA A 85 -7.84 1.43 4.12
CA ALA A 85 -9.16 1.36 4.75
C ALA A 85 -9.38 2.51 5.75
N LEU A 86 -8.35 2.89 6.51
CA LEU A 86 -8.38 4.08 7.36
C LEU A 86 -8.60 5.35 6.54
N HIS A 87 -7.84 5.51 5.44
CA HIS A 87 -7.96 6.63 4.50
C HIS A 87 -9.39 6.74 3.94
N LEU A 88 -9.94 5.63 3.43
CA LEU A 88 -11.33 5.59 2.96
C LEU A 88 -12.32 5.89 4.10
N GLY A 89 -12.09 5.36 5.29
CA GLY A 89 -12.91 5.62 6.48
C GLY A 89 -12.94 7.09 6.87
N ILE A 90 -11.79 7.78 6.84
CA ILE A 90 -11.68 9.23 7.09
C ILE A 90 -12.44 10.01 6.01
N TYR A 91 -12.26 9.66 4.73
CA TYR A 91 -12.99 10.27 3.62
C TYR A 91 -14.51 10.15 3.82
N LEU A 92 -15.01 8.93 4.05
CA LEU A 92 -16.44 8.67 4.23
C LEU A 92 -16.99 9.25 5.53
N TRP A 93 -16.19 9.36 6.59
CA TRP A 93 -16.61 10.03 7.82
C TRP A 93 -16.97 11.51 7.56
N ARG A 94 -16.21 12.18 6.69
CA ARG A 94 -16.45 13.59 6.33
C ARG A 94 -17.51 13.76 5.23
N LYS A 95 -17.50 12.90 4.21
CA LYS A 95 -18.30 13.05 2.98
C LYS A 95 -19.53 12.15 2.92
N GLY A 96 -19.63 11.17 3.82
CA GLY A 96 -20.77 10.28 3.99
C GLY A 96 -22.05 11.01 4.39
N PRO A 97 -22.02 11.82 5.47
CA PRO A 97 -23.19 12.61 5.87
C PRO A 97 -23.60 13.57 4.75
N GLY A 98 -24.87 13.53 4.33
CA GLY A 98 -25.39 14.35 3.23
C GLY A 98 -25.14 13.78 1.82
N GLY A 99 -24.46 12.65 1.68
CA GLY A 99 -24.34 11.94 0.40
C GLY A 99 -23.37 12.56 -0.62
N TYR A 100 -22.54 13.53 -0.22
CA TYR A 100 -21.60 14.22 -1.13
C TYR A 100 -20.63 13.30 -1.87
N TRP A 101 -20.32 12.14 -1.29
CA TRP A 101 -19.50 11.12 -1.97
C TRP A 101 -20.14 10.56 -3.24
N ILE A 102 -21.48 10.61 -3.37
CA ILE A 102 -22.23 10.15 -4.54
C ILE A 102 -21.98 11.10 -5.71
N ASP A 103 -22.01 12.41 -5.44
CA ASP A 103 -21.78 13.45 -6.45
C ASP A 103 -20.35 13.39 -6.99
N GLU A 104 -19.38 13.13 -6.11
CA GLU A 104 -17.96 13.00 -6.46
C GLU A 104 -17.59 11.60 -6.99
N PHE A 105 -18.50 10.62 -6.94
CA PHE A 105 -18.18 9.21 -7.20
C PHE A 105 -17.53 8.99 -8.58
N TRP A 106 -18.01 9.72 -9.59
CA TRP A 106 -17.57 9.60 -10.97
C TRP A 106 -16.37 10.48 -11.33
N GLU A 107 -15.86 11.25 -10.37
CA GLU A 107 -14.66 12.04 -10.60
C GLU A 107 -13.47 11.11 -10.89
N PRO A 108 -12.67 11.35 -11.95
CA PRO A 108 -11.59 10.44 -12.36
C PRO A 108 -10.60 10.12 -11.25
N TRP A 109 -10.29 11.11 -10.41
CA TRP A 109 -9.40 10.94 -9.28
C TRP A 109 -10.01 9.99 -8.24
N LEU A 110 -11.30 10.11 -7.93
CA LEU A 110 -11.98 9.26 -6.95
C LEU A 110 -12.24 7.85 -7.50
N LEU A 111 -12.62 7.72 -8.77
CA LEU A 111 -12.77 6.43 -9.45
C LEU A 111 -11.51 5.58 -9.41
N ALA A 112 -10.33 6.19 -9.61
CA ALA A 112 -9.06 5.49 -9.47
C ALA A 112 -8.85 4.96 -8.04
N GLY A 113 -9.24 5.73 -7.02
CA GLY A 113 -9.22 5.31 -5.62
C GLY A 113 -10.16 4.14 -5.35
N TRP A 114 -11.42 4.24 -5.80
CA TRP A 114 -12.42 3.17 -5.66
C TRP A 114 -12.00 1.87 -6.33
N ALA A 115 -11.56 1.94 -7.59
CA ALA A 115 -11.11 0.78 -8.34
C ALA A 115 -9.84 0.17 -7.72
N GLY A 116 -8.89 1.00 -7.30
CA GLY A 116 -7.68 0.57 -6.60
C GLY A 116 -8.01 -0.16 -5.30
N PHE A 117 -8.87 0.41 -4.46
CA PHE A 117 -9.32 -0.19 -3.21
C PHE A 117 -10.08 -1.50 -3.45
N ALA A 118 -10.97 -1.56 -4.44
CA ALA A 118 -11.72 -2.76 -4.81
C ALA A 118 -10.80 -3.92 -5.23
N LEU A 119 -9.72 -3.64 -5.97
CA LEU A 119 -8.69 -4.65 -6.26
C LEU A 119 -7.89 -5.04 -5.02
N PHE A 120 -7.71 -4.13 -4.06
CA PHE A 120 -6.91 -4.37 -2.87
C PHE A 120 -7.62 -5.26 -1.84
N VAL A 121 -8.95 -5.17 -1.74
CA VAL A 121 -9.80 -5.97 -0.84
C VAL A 121 -9.55 -7.48 -0.97
N PRO A 122 -9.67 -8.13 -2.15
CA PRO A 122 -9.42 -9.56 -2.26
C PRO A 122 -7.98 -9.93 -1.91
N LEU A 123 -6.99 -9.06 -2.21
CA LEU A 123 -5.60 -9.28 -1.82
C LEU A 123 -5.42 -9.31 -0.31
N ALA A 124 -6.09 -8.41 0.41
CA ALA A 124 -6.04 -8.34 1.86
C ALA A 124 -6.74 -9.57 2.49
N ILE A 125 -7.94 -9.90 2.01
CA ILE A 125 -8.69 -11.08 2.49
C ILE A 125 -7.87 -12.35 2.29
N THR A 126 -7.21 -12.53 1.14
CA THR A 126 -6.39 -13.72 0.86
C THR A 126 -4.96 -13.65 1.39
N SER A 127 -4.63 -12.65 2.21
CA SER A 127 -3.31 -12.50 2.84
C SER A 127 -3.17 -13.30 4.14
N ASN A 128 -3.62 -14.56 4.14
CA ASN A 128 -3.51 -15.47 5.29
C ASN A 128 -3.07 -16.88 4.85
N ASP A 129 -2.65 -17.70 5.81
CA ASP A 129 -2.09 -19.03 5.53
C ASP A 129 -3.15 -20.02 5.03
N ALA A 130 -4.40 -19.86 5.44
CA ALA A 130 -5.51 -20.70 4.99
C ALA A 130 -5.79 -20.46 3.48
N SER A 131 -5.87 -19.22 3.04
CA SER A 131 -6.08 -18.87 1.63
C SER A 131 -4.93 -19.31 0.74
N MET A 132 -3.67 -19.23 1.20
CA MET A 132 -2.53 -19.77 0.46
C MET A 132 -2.63 -21.29 0.26
N LYS A 133 -3.02 -22.03 1.32
CA LYS A 133 -3.21 -23.48 1.26
C LYS A 133 -4.39 -23.86 0.36
N ALA A 134 -5.50 -23.12 0.43
CA ALA A 134 -6.71 -23.38 -0.35
C ALA A 134 -6.53 -23.07 -1.84
N LEU A 135 -6.00 -21.89 -2.19
CA LEU A 135 -5.96 -21.40 -3.57
C LEU A 135 -4.72 -21.88 -4.36
N LYS A 136 -3.68 -22.38 -3.69
CA LYS A 136 -2.46 -22.93 -4.31
C LYS A 136 -1.88 -22.01 -5.39
N ARG A 137 -1.85 -22.46 -6.66
CA ARG A 137 -1.35 -21.66 -7.81
C ARG A 137 -2.22 -20.44 -8.10
N GLY A 138 -3.53 -20.54 -7.84
CA GLY A 138 -4.49 -19.45 -7.99
C GLY A 138 -4.17 -18.25 -7.10
N TRP A 139 -3.62 -18.49 -5.90
CA TRP A 139 -3.19 -17.43 -4.98
C TRP A 139 -2.19 -16.48 -5.64
N LYS A 140 -1.18 -17.02 -6.34
CA LYS A 140 -0.19 -16.21 -7.05
C LYS A 140 -0.81 -15.43 -8.21
N ARG A 141 -1.82 -15.98 -8.90
CA ARG A 141 -2.53 -15.28 -9.98
C ARG A 141 -3.34 -14.11 -9.43
N LEU A 142 -4.08 -14.33 -8.34
CA LEU A 142 -4.84 -13.29 -7.66
C LEU A 142 -3.92 -12.17 -7.17
N HIS A 143 -2.80 -12.51 -6.52
CA HIS A 143 -1.85 -11.52 -6.02
C HIS A 143 -1.07 -10.75 -7.09
N ARG A 144 -1.24 -11.05 -8.39
CA ARG A 144 -0.78 -10.17 -9.47
C ARG A 144 -1.64 -8.93 -9.65
N LEU A 145 -2.86 -8.91 -9.10
CA LEU A 145 -3.70 -7.70 -9.08
C LEU A 145 -3.06 -6.54 -8.31
N VAL A 146 -1.99 -6.81 -7.52
CA VAL A 146 -1.21 -5.74 -6.88
C VAL A 146 -0.62 -4.76 -7.88
N TYR A 147 -0.31 -5.18 -9.12
CA TYR A 147 0.24 -4.29 -10.15
C TYR A 147 -0.78 -3.30 -10.68
N PRO A 148 -1.95 -3.71 -11.21
CA PRO A 148 -2.99 -2.76 -11.58
C PRO A 148 -3.50 -1.96 -10.38
N ALA A 149 -3.59 -2.55 -9.18
CA ALA A 149 -3.94 -1.81 -7.96
C ALA A 149 -2.93 -0.68 -7.66
N ALA A 150 -1.63 -0.96 -7.76
CA ALA A 150 -0.59 0.05 -7.55
C ALA A 150 -0.67 1.17 -8.59
N VAL A 151 -0.91 0.85 -9.86
CA VAL A 151 -1.13 1.88 -10.89
C VAL A 151 -2.32 2.77 -10.54
N LEU A 152 -3.46 2.18 -10.18
CA LEU A 152 -4.66 2.94 -9.82
C LEU A 152 -4.46 3.81 -8.56
N VAL A 153 -3.83 3.27 -7.52
CA VAL A 153 -3.56 3.99 -6.27
C VAL A 153 -2.61 5.17 -6.50
N PHE A 154 -1.55 5.00 -7.29
CA PHE A 154 -0.62 6.09 -7.58
C PHE A 154 -1.20 7.12 -8.55
N SER A 155 -2.03 6.70 -9.51
CA SER A 155 -2.81 7.64 -10.33
C SER A 155 -3.77 8.46 -9.47
N HIS A 156 -4.52 7.83 -8.56
CA HIS A 156 -5.37 8.49 -7.58
C HIS A 156 -4.57 9.55 -6.80
N TRP A 157 -3.41 9.16 -6.25
CA TRP A 157 -2.56 10.05 -5.47
C TRP A 157 -2.03 11.23 -6.29
N ILE A 158 -1.58 11.02 -7.53
CA ILE A 158 -1.12 12.09 -8.42
C ILE A 158 -2.22 13.12 -8.69
N MET A 159 -3.47 12.67 -8.86
CA MET A 159 -4.59 13.55 -9.15
C MET A 159 -5.15 14.25 -7.90
N SER A 160 -4.95 13.68 -6.70
CA SER A 160 -5.51 14.20 -5.45
C SER A 160 -4.50 14.91 -4.53
N ALA A 161 -3.20 14.80 -4.79
CA ALA A 161 -2.16 15.30 -3.90
C ALA A 161 -2.16 16.83 -3.77
N PHE A 162 -2.13 17.32 -2.53
CA PHE A 162 -1.88 18.73 -2.22
C PHE A 162 -0.52 19.22 -2.73
N ASN A 163 0.48 18.33 -2.80
CA ASN A 163 1.78 18.59 -3.39
C ASN A 163 2.07 17.60 -4.54
N PRO A 164 1.80 17.99 -5.80
CA PRO A 164 1.97 17.11 -6.94
C PRO A 164 3.40 16.57 -7.12
N LEU A 165 4.42 17.36 -6.72
CA LEU A 165 5.81 16.93 -6.83
C LEU A 165 6.09 15.68 -5.99
N VAL A 166 5.56 15.62 -4.78
CA VAL A 166 5.73 14.45 -3.89
C VAL A 166 5.08 13.21 -4.52
N ALA A 167 3.87 13.35 -5.08
CA ALA A 167 3.18 12.24 -5.72
C ALA A 167 3.95 11.71 -6.95
N TRP A 168 4.45 12.61 -7.81
CA TRP A 168 5.24 12.24 -8.99
C TRP A 168 6.58 11.59 -8.61
N ILE A 169 7.28 12.09 -7.57
CA ILE A 169 8.51 11.46 -7.07
C ILE A 169 8.22 10.03 -6.61
N ASN A 170 7.18 9.83 -5.79
CA ASN A 170 6.83 8.50 -5.29
C ASN A 170 6.40 7.55 -6.43
N ALA A 171 5.67 8.04 -7.42
CA ALA A 171 5.33 7.28 -8.63
C ALA A 171 6.59 6.88 -9.43
N GLY A 172 7.56 7.80 -9.58
CA GLY A 172 8.85 7.53 -10.20
C GLY A 172 9.66 6.47 -9.45
N ILE A 173 9.67 6.51 -8.11
CA ILE A 173 10.32 5.49 -7.28
C ILE A 173 9.64 4.13 -7.48
N LEU A 174 8.31 4.07 -7.47
CA LEU A 174 7.58 2.82 -7.74
C LEU A 174 7.92 2.27 -9.13
N LEU A 175 7.94 3.12 -10.16
CA LEU A 175 8.32 2.73 -11.51
C LEU A 175 9.74 2.15 -11.54
N ALA A 176 10.69 2.80 -10.90
CA ALA A 176 12.07 2.31 -10.80
C ALA A 176 12.15 0.95 -10.10
N ILE A 177 11.40 0.74 -9.01
CA ILE A 177 11.29 -0.55 -8.30
C ILE A 177 10.77 -1.65 -9.24
N GLU A 178 9.71 -1.37 -9.98
CA GLU A 178 9.06 -2.33 -10.87
C GLU A 178 9.94 -2.66 -12.08
N LEU A 179 10.60 -1.67 -12.67
CA LEU A 179 11.59 -1.85 -13.73
C LEU A 179 12.77 -2.69 -13.25
N ALA A 180 13.36 -2.35 -12.09
CA ALA A 180 14.44 -3.11 -11.50
C ALA A 180 14.04 -4.57 -11.28
N ARG A 181 12.82 -4.83 -10.80
CA ARG A 181 12.31 -6.20 -10.64
C ARG A 181 12.28 -6.93 -11.97
N VAL A 182 11.69 -6.34 -13.03
CA VAL A 182 11.55 -7.00 -14.34
C VAL A 182 12.94 -7.33 -14.91
N VAL A 183 13.88 -6.38 -14.88
CA VAL A 183 15.25 -6.57 -15.37
C VAL A 183 15.97 -7.67 -14.59
N LEU A 184 15.91 -7.64 -13.25
CA LEU A 184 16.58 -8.63 -12.41
C LEU A 184 15.98 -10.03 -12.57
N GLN A 185 14.65 -10.13 -12.73
CA GLN A 185 14.00 -11.41 -13.00
C GLN A 185 14.38 -11.99 -14.36
N ALA A 186 14.49 -11.16 -15.40
CA ALA A 186 14.96 -11.59 -16.72
C ALA A 186 16.40 -12.13 -16.65
N ARG A 187 17.30 -11.40 -15.98
CA ARG A 187 18.70 -11.83 -15.77
C ARG A 187 18.84 -13.11 -14.95
N ALA A 188 17.95 -13.33 -13.97
CA ALA A 188 17.97 -14.55 -13.17
C ALA A 188 17.51 -15.78 -13.99
N ARG A 189 16.58 -15.60 -14.93
CA ARG A 189 16.10 -16.67 -15.82
C ARG A 189 17.12 -17.04 -16.90
N SER A 190 17.88 -16.08 -17.42
CA SER A 190 18.90 -16.35 -18.43
C SER A 190 20.13 -17.09 -17.89
N LYS A 191 20.26 -17.21 -16.56
CA LYS A 191 21.35 -17.90 -15.88
C LYS A 191 20.96 -19.29 -15.35
N ALA A 192 19.70 -19.66 -15.47
CA ALA A 192 19.14 -20.93 -14.99
C ALA A 192 18.94 -21.87 -16.19
#